data_AF-A0A6C0IKM5-F1
#
_entry.id   AF-A0A6C0IKM5-F1
#
_cell.length_a   1.000
_cell.length_b   1.000
_cell.length_c   1.000
_cell.angle_alpha   90.00
_cell.angle_beta   90.00
_cell.angle_gamma   90.00
#
_symmetry.space_group_name_H-M   'P 1'
#
loop_
_entity.id
_entity.type
_entity.pdbx_description
1 polymer ?
#
loop_
_entity_poly.entity_id
_entity_poly.type
_entity_poly.pdbx_seq_one_letter_code
_entity_poly.pdbx_strand_id
1 'polypeptide(L)'
;MKDYTEDMLNGLTKCSGCKKQYYLIDGVKTCENCKQRGKSSKEKQKETKVLCKAENCTFKKSDENDYCMKHQINIFIDETLALGKKMCKNYVRGCKTQLENDYSKSSCESCLEKDRERDRKRRGGNASMELDDTHQFCGSCCKTRSKDMFEGEKGSTKTCSVCRERNKLQDEKRDKEHRNAVARIAEQKPERKEKKQEWKENNYEKVALTTMNYRQRQIENDMDGYLKKNAENAKQWRENNPEKVVDNNENKKNNMKIHKSNYKRTAEYKNLAFELNDTDFERLTNENCYYCGIKEENRLNGIDRKDSIIGYTLDNCVSCCTMCNYVKGSLELEPFFKRIEHILTYNGKIQGNYCYDAFSDHKGSSYTTYQKRAIRKQLDFLLTKPEFDMLIHNDCYICGKKTIDGHVNGVDRINNTEGYTLNNVKSCCGECNYMKKSYDLDEFMDKLCRIYNKQNLEKINDDKKDQNRINQQNYRERQIEDIGIDVLRKKKTEQKRKERSGTDNTIVKNKNKKTPEELRELRRLKKQRQRQALREKYGDEEFKQKRATELAEYRAKIKQDKMDVN
;
A
#
# COMPACT_ATOMS: atom_id res chain seq x y z
N MET A 1 41.56 -34.79 83.48
CA MET A 1 40.54 -34.84 84.54
C MET A 1 40.95 -33.84 85.61
N LYS A 2 40.75 -32.54 85.34
CA LYS A 2 41.08 -31.46 86.31
C LYS A 2 39.88 -30.55 86.62
N ASP A 3 38.69 -30.83 86.06
CA ASP A 3 37.55 -29.91 86.14
C ASP A 3 36.24 -30.62 86.54
N TYR A 4 36.31 -31.77 87.21
CA TYR A 4 35.10 -32.38 87.78
C TYR A 4 34.91 -31.83 89.19
N THR A 5 33.75 -31.25 89.45
CA THR A 5 33.34 -30.88 90.80
C THR A 5 33.19 -32.15 91.67
N GLU A 6 33.24 -32.01 93.00
CA GLU A 6 33.06 -33.16 93.91
C GLU A 6 31.76 -33.93 93.62
N ASP A 7 30.67 -33.21 93.29
CA ASP A 7 29.41 -33.83 92.88
C ASP A 7 29.52 -34.65 91.59
N MET A 8 30.31 -34.18 90.61
CA MET A 8 30.55 -34.91 89.36
C MET A 8 31.41 -36.16 89.55
N LEU A 9 32.28 -36.17 90.57
CA LEU A 9 33.08 -37.35 90.95
C LEU A 9 32.24 -38.41 91.66
N ASN A 10 31.26 -38.00 92.48
CA ASN A 10 30.31 -38.91 93.11
C ASN A 10 29.30 -39.52 92.11
N GLY A 11 29.03 -38.81 91.00
CA GLY A 11 28.11 -39.24 89.93
C GLY A 11 28.72 -40.00 88.75
N LEU A 12 29.94 -40.55 88.88
CA LEU A 12 30.62 -41.23 87.76
C LEU A 12 29.91 -42.54 87.35
N THR A 13 29.53 -42.64 86.08
CA THR A 13 28.94 -43.85 85.47
C THR A 13 29.87 -44.46 84.43
N LYS A 14 29.77 -45.78 84.21
CA LYS A 14 30.61 -46.50 83.23
C LYS A 14 30.09 -46.25 81.81
N CYS A 15 30.94 -45.73 80.95
CA CYS A 15 30.66 -45.64 79.52
C CYS A 15 30.47 -47.04 78.91
N SER A 16 29.36 -47.32 78.24
CA SER A 16 29.08 -48.64 77.61
C SER A 16 30.09 -49.03 76.52
N GLY A 17 30.67 -48.05 75.81
CA GLY A 17 31.60 -48.29 74.71
C GLY A 17 33.05 -48.62 75.09
N CYS A 18 33.62 -47.97 76.12
CA CYS A 18 35.00 -48.21 76.57
C CYS A 18 35.12 -48.73 78.01
N LYS A 19 33.99 -48.85 78.71
CA LYS A 19 33.85 -49.35 80.09
C LYS A 19 34.59 -48.54 81.17
N LYS A 20 35.23 -47.42 80.83
CA LYS A 20 35.83 -46.47 81.78
C LYS A 20 34.76 -45.57 82.43
N GLN A 21 35.04 -45.09 83.65
CA GLN A 21 34.14 -44.21 84.41
C GLN A 21 34.27 -42.76 83.94
N TYR A 22 33.12 -42.13 83.68
CA TYR A 22 32.99 -40.72 83.32
C TYR A 22 31.76 -40.14 83.97
N TYR A 23 31.74 -38.83 84.19
CA TYR A 23 30.49 -38.13 84.48
C TYR A 23 29.71 -38.05 83.16
N LEU A 24 28.61 -38.80 83.08
CA LEU A 24 27.74 -38.81 81.91
C LEU A 24 26.42 -38.17 82.32
N ILE A 25 25.97 -37.19 81.53
CA ILE A 25 24.67 -36.53 81.73
C ILE A 25 23.57 -37.58 81.58
N ASP A 26 22.49 -37.46 82.35
CA ASP A 26 21.37 -38.39 82.34
C ASP A 26 20.87 -38.70 80.91
N GLY A 27 20.76 -40.00 80.61
CA GLY A 27 20.40 -40.54 79.30
C GLY A 27 21.59 -40.81 78.35
N VAL A 28 22.79 -40.30 78.63
CA VAL A 28 23.98 -40.53 77.79
C VAL A 28 24.75 -41.75 78.29
N LYS A 29 24.82 -42.81 77.47
CA LYS A 29 25.48 -44.08 77.84
C LYS A 29 26.95 -44.20 77.42
N THR A 30 27.46 -43.28 76.60
CA THR A 30 28.82 -43.36 76.03
C THR A 30 29.58 -42.05 76.20
N CYS A 31 30.88 -42.12 76.49
CA CYS A 31 31.75 -40.94 76.51
C CYS A 31 31.93 -40.34 75.10
N GLU A 32 32.32 -39.06 75.04
CA GLU A 32 32.47 -38.32 73.79
C GLU A 32 33.45 -38.99 72.82
N ASN A 33 34.54 -39.59 73.32
CA ASN A 33 35.48 -40.34 72.47
C ASN A 33 34.84 -41.56 71.80
N CYS A 34 33.97 -42.29 72.50
CA CYS A 34 33.24 -43.42 71.92
C CYS A 34 32.21 -42.95 70.89
N LYS A 35 31.58 -41.79 71.12
CA LYS A 35 30.65 -41.15 70.19
C LYS A 35 31.34 -40.70 68.91
N GLN A 36 32.52 -40.08 69.03
CA GLN A 36 33.34 -39.67 67.88
C GLN A 36 33.84 -40.88 67.08
N ARG A 37 34.32 -41.92 67.75
CA ARG A 37 34.68 -43.19 67.09
C ARG A 37 33.50 -43.82 66.33
N GLY A 38 32.29 -43.77 66.90
CA GLY A 38 31.07 -44.21 66.24
C GLY A 38 30.71 -43.39 65.01
N LYS A 39 30.95 -42.07 65.02
CA LYS A 39 30.80 -41.19 63.84
C LYS A 39 31.79 -41.56 62.75
N SER A 40 33.08 -41.66 63.06
CA SER A 40 34.11 -42.01 62.07
C SER A 40 33.88 -43.40 61.46
N SER A 41 33.38 -44.36 62.23
CA SER A 41 33.05 -45.69 61.69
C SER A 41 31.86 -45.67 60.73
N LYS A 42 30.86 -44.80 60.95
CA LYS A 42 29.73 -44.58 60.03
C LYS A 42 30.15 -43.83 58.76
N GLU A 43 31.12 -42.93 58.85
CA GLU A 43 31.70 -42.23 57.69
C GLU A 43 32.45 -43.21 56.78
N LYS A 44 33.31 -44.08 57.35
CA LYS A 44 33.99 -45.13 56.58
C LYS A 44 33.01 -46.09 55.87
N GLN A 45 31.89 -46.44 56.52
CA GLN A 45 30.86 -47.28 55.87
C GLN A 45 30.14 -46.57 54.72
N LYS A 46 29.97 -45.25 54.77
CA LYS A 46 29.36 -44.47 53.67
C LYS A 46 30.27 -44.44 52.44
N GLU A 47 31.59 -44.33 52.62
CA GLU A 47 32.55 -44.30 51.51
C GLU A 47 32.59 -45.62 50.72
N THR A 48 32.35 -46.77 51.37
CA THR A 48 32.37 -48.09 50.72
C THR A 48 31.06 -48.49 50.01
N LYS A 49 29.98 -47.71 50.12
CA LYS A 49 28.65 -48.10 49.60
C LYS A 49 28.47 -47.66 48.14
N VAL A 50 28.69 -48.57 47.19
CA VAL A 50 28.39 -48.33 45.77
C VAL A 50 26.88 -48.30 45.54
N LEU A 51 26.39 -47.19 45.00
CA LEU A 51 24.96 -46.93 44.77
C LEU A 51 24.48 -47.45 43.42
N CYS A 52 23.17 -47.63 43.31
CA CYS A 52 22.47 -47.96 42.07
C CYS A 52 22.64 -46.85 41.01
N LYS A 53 22.88 -47.25 39.76
CA LYS A 53 23.06 -46.35 38.60
C LYS A 53 21.82 -45.54 38.21
N ALA A 54 20.62 -45.92 38.68
CA ALA A 54 19.39 -45.20 38.35
C ALA A 54 19.41 -43.77 38.91
N GLU A 55 18.93 -42.80 38.11
CA GLU A 55 18.85 -41.40 38.53
C GLU A 55 18.08 -41.26 39.85
N ASN A 56 18.68 -40.52 40.80
CA ASN A 56 18.12 -40.23 42.13
C ASN A 56 17.89 -41.47 43.02
N CYS A 57 18.54 -42.61 42.76
CA CYS A 57 18.44 -43.80 43.60
C CYS A 57 19.51 -43.82 44.71
N THR A 58 19.08 -43.97 45.97
CA THR A 58 19.98 -44.01 47.15
C THR A 58 20.26 -45.44 47.68
N PHE A 59 19.73 -46.46 47.00
CA PHE A 59 19.91 -47.86 47.38
C PHE A 59 21.27 -48.40 46.89
N LYS A 60 21.84 -49.38 47.62
CA LYS A 60 23.03 -50.13 47.15
C LYS A 60 22.66 -50.86 45.86
N LYS A 61 23.60 -50.92 44.90
CA LYS A 61 23.43 -51.77 43.72
C LYS A 61 23.35 -53.26 44.10
N SER A 62 22.78 -54.06 43.21
CA SER A 62 22.82 -55.53 43.33
C SER A 62 24.26 -56.03 43.23
N ASP A 63 24.52 -57.24 43.72
CA ASP A 63 25.82 -57.87 43.55
C ASP A 63 26.02 -58.36 42.09
N GLU A 64 24.93 -58.55 41.34
CA GLU A 64 24.95 -59.04 39.95
C GLU A 64 24.99 -57.93 38.89
N ASN A 65 24.53 -56.72 39.21
CA ASN A 65 24.40 -55.63 38.23
C ASN A 65 24.41 -54.25 38.88
N ASP A 66 24.53 -53.21 38.05
CA ASP A 66 24.64 -51.82 38.49
C ASP A 66 23.34 -51.21 39.03
N TYR A 67 22.24 -51.96 39.05
CA TYR A 67 20.94 -51.50 39.53
C TYR A 67 20.56 -52.20 40.84
N CYS A 68 19.77 -51.53 41.68
CA CYS A 68 19.20 -52.16 42.87
C CYS A 68 18.03 -53.07 42.47
N MET A 69 17.53 -53.89 43.40
CA MET A 69 16.40 -54.81 43.16
C MET A 69 15.11 -54.13 42.66
N LYS A 70 14.95 -52.82 42.84
CA LYS A 70 13.81 -52.04 42.32
C LYS A 70 14.00 -51.51 40.90
N HIS A 71 15.24 -51.44 40.41
CA HIS A 71 15.60 -50.85 39.11
C HIS A 71 16.12 -51.88 38.11
N GLN A 72 15.82 -53.16 38.31
CA GLN A 72 16.22 -54.24 37.41
C GLN A 72 15.68 -54.05 35.98
N ILE A 73 14.60 -53.29 35.80
CA ILE A 73 14.08 -52.94 34.46
C ILE A 73 15.06 -52.11 33.64
N ASN A 74 15.95 -51.33 34.27
CA ASN A 74 16.92 -50.49 33.58
C ASN A 74 18.00 -51.30 32.87
N ILE A 75 18.23 -52.55 33.28
CA ILE A 75 19.09 -53.49 32.57
C ILE A 75 18.55 -53.70 31.15
N PHE A 76 17.25 -54.01 31.06
CA PHE A 76 16.57 -54.18 29.77
C PHE A 76 16.55 -52.88 28.94
N ILE A 77 16.47 -51.71 29.58
CA ILE A 77 16.54 -50.43 28.87
C ILE A 77 17.94 -50.24 28.27
N ASP A 78 18.98 -50.39 29.09
CA ASP A 78 20.38 -50.23 28.68
C ASP A 78 20.74 -51.21 27.55
N GLU A 79 20.35 -52.49 27.66
CA GLU A 79 20.55 -53.52 26.63
C GLU A 79 19.84 -53.16 25.32
N THR A 80 18.59 -52.68 25.39
CA THR A 80 17.82 -52.33 24.18
C THR A 80 18.42 -51.13 23.47
N LEU A 81 18.86 -50.13 24.23
CA LEU A 81 19.52 -48.94 23.67
C LEU A 81 20.90 -49.26 23.09
N ALA A 82 21.66 -50.16 23.72
CA ALA A 82 22.94 -50.63 23.20
C ALA A 82 22.80 -51.34 21.84
N LEU A 83 21.65 -51.96 21.58
CA LEU A 83 21.32 -52.57 20.28
C LEU A 83 20.81 -51.57 19.23
N GLY A 84 20.75 -50.27 19.54
CA GLY A 84 20.20 -49.25 18.64
C GLY A 84 18.68 -49.35 18.42
N LYS A 85 17.98 -50.06 19.32
CA LYS A 85 16.54 -50.32 19.26
C LYS A 85 15.79 -49.45 20.26
N LYS A 86 14.46 -49.39 20.12
CA LYS A 86 13.56 -48.75 21.09
C LYS A 86 12.67 -49.76 21.78
N MET A 87 12.29 -49.49 23.02
CA MET A 87 11.41 -50.37 23.78
C MET A 87 9.94 -50.15 23.39
N CYS A 88 9.13 -51.21 23.40
CA CYS A 88 7.68 -51.06 23.38
C CYS A 88 7.18 -50.19 24.54
N LYS A 89 6.26 -49.25 24.31
CA LYS A 89 5.65 -48.37 25.34
C LYS A 89 5.18 -49.11 26.60
N ASN A 90 4.71 -50.35 26.46
CA ASN A 90 4.23 -51.17 27.56
C ASN A 90 5.35 -51.92 28.31
N TYR A 91 6.62 -51.55 28.14
CA TYR A 91 7.74 -52.23 28.80
C TYR A 91 7.68 -52.14 30.33
N VAL A 92 7.23 -50.99 30.85
CA VAL A 92 6.96 -50.78 32.29
C VAL A 92 5.84 -51.69 32.82
N ARG A 93 5.02 -52.26 31.93
CA ARG A 93 3.94 -53.22 32.26
C ARG A 93 4.35 -54.67 31.96
N GLY A 94 5.64 -54.94 31.77
CA GLY A 94 6.20 -56.28 31.57
C GLY A 94 6.46 -56.68 30.11
N CYS A 95 6.21 -55.81 29.12
CA CYS A 95 6.56 -56.13 27.74
C CYS A 95 8.08 -56.03 27.51
N LYS A 96 8.70 -57.07 26.95
CA LYS A 96 10.14 -57.08 26.66
C LYS A 96 10.47 -57.03 25.16
N THR A 97 9.51 -56.61 24.33
CA THR A 97 9.73 -56.47 22.89
C THR A 97 10.60 -55.25 22.58
N GLN A 98 11.71 -55.49 21.90
CA GLN A 98 12.61 -54.48 21.34
C GLN A 98 12.21 -54.20 19.89
N LEU A 99 12.00 -52.93 19.55
CA LEU A 99 11.51 -52.45 18.26
C LEU A 99 12.63 -51.75 17.49
N GLU A 100 12.66 -51.87 16.17
CA GLU A 100 13.60 -51.12 15.34
C GLU A 100 13.42 -49.60 15.53
N ASN A 101 14.50 -48.85 15.38
CA ASN A 101 14.49 -47.42 15.68
C ASN A 101 13.51 -46.64 14.77
N ASP A 102 13.42 -47.04 13.50
CA ASP A 102 12.52 -46.50 12.48
C ASP A 102 11.07 -47.04 12.53
N TYR A 103 10.78 -48.00 13.43
CA TYR A 103 9.47 -48.62 13.53
C TYR A 103 8.36 -47.57 13.74
N SER A 104 7.32 -47.57 12.93
CA SER A 104 6.36 -46.45 12.87
C SER A 104 5.51 -46.25 14.13
N LYS A 105 5.42 -47.24 15.02
CA LYS A 105 4.53 -47.22 16.19
C LYS A 105 5.31 -47.21 17.52
N SER A 106 4.67 -46.74 18.58
CA SER A 106 5.25 -46.69 19.93
C SER A 106 5.11 -48.00 20.72
N SER A 107 4.25 -48.93 20.27
CA SER A 107 3.99 -50.23 20.93
C SER A 107 4.14 -51.35 19.92
N CYS A 108 4.59 -52.52 20.36
CA CYS A 108 4.66 -53.71 19.51
C CYS A 108 3.26 -54.20 19.11
N GLU A 109 3.18 -54.95 18.01
CA GLU A 109 1.89 -55.39 17.45
C GLU A 109 1.08 -56.26 18.43
N SER A 110 1.74 -57.11 19.23
CA SER A 110 1.06 -57.94 20.24
C SER A 110 0.44 -57.11 21.37
N CYS A 111 1.10 -56.01 21.77
CA CYS A 111 0.52 -55.07 22.72
C CYS A 111 -0.64 -54.28 22.11
N LEU A 112 -0.49 -53.88 20.85
CA LEU A 112 -1.55 -53.18 20.11
C LEU A 112 -2.78 -54.05 19.91
N GLU A 113 -2.63 -55.34 19.61
CA GLU A 113 -3.78 -56.25 19.50
C GLU A 113 -4.49 -56.40 20.84
N LYS A 114 -3.76 -56.56 21.94
CA LYS A 114 -4.36 -56.58 23.29
C LYS A 114 -5.09 -55.28 23.62
N ASP A 115 -4.55 -54.13 23.21
CA ASP A 115 -5.21 -52.83 23.36
C ASP A 115 -6.49 -52.76 22.50
N ARG A 116 -6.44 -53.22 21.25
CA ARG A 116 -7.59 -53.29 20.33
C ARG A 116 -8.69 -54.20 20.87
N GLU A 117 -8.36 -55.38 21.37
CA GLU A 117 -9.32 -56.30 21.98
C GLU A 117 -9.99 -55.70 23.23
N ARG A 118 -9.22 -55.05 24.10
CA ARG A 118 -9.78 -54.34 25.26
C ARG A 118 -10.71 -53.22 24.85
N ASP A 119 -10.34 -52.43 23.85
CA ASP A 119 -11.19 -51.35 23.34
C ASP A 119 -12.45 -51.90 22.65
N ARG A 120 -12.33 -52.98 21.87
CA ARG A 120 -13.48 -53.70 21.29
C ARG A 120 -14.41 -54.24 22.36
N LYS A 121 -13.91 -54.87 23.44
CA LYS A 121 -14.75 -55.32 24.56
C LYS A 121 -15.46 -54.15 25.24
N ARG A 122 -14.72 -53.05 25.49
CA ARG A 122 -15.27 -51.83 26.11
C ARG A 122 -16.35 -51.15 25.27
N ARG A 123 -16.18 -51.11 23.95
CA ARG A 123 -17.14 -50.48 23.01
C ARG A 123 -18.26 -51.42 22.59
N GLY A 124 -17.96 -52.70 22.42
CA GLY A 124 -18.88 -53.74 21.94
C GLY A 124 -19.90 -54.17 22.98
N GLY A 125 -19.55 -54.16 24.27
CA GLY A 125 -20.49 -54.55 25.34
C GLY A 125 -21.71 -53.63 25.51
N ASN A 126 -21.65 -52.39 24.99
CA ASN A 126 -22.72 -51.40 25.12
C ASN A 126 -23.37 -51.01 23.78
N ALA A 127 -22.91 -51.55 22.65
CA ALA A 127 -23.45 -51.23 21.32
C ALA A 127 -24.69 -52.06 20.96
N SER A 128 -24.96 -53.15 21.70
CA SER A 128 -26.05 -54.11 21.46
C SER A 128 -27.22 -54.01 22.44
N MET A 129 -27.26 -52.96 23.29
CA MET A 129 -28.43 -52.69 24.14
C MET A 129 -29.42 -51.82 23.38
N GLU A 130 -30.66 -52.27 23.23
CA GLU A 130 -31.78 -51.40 22.82
C GLU A 130 -31.92 -50.29 23.87
N LEU A 131 -31.69 -49.05 23.46
CA LEU A 131 -31.82 -47.88 24.32
C LEU A 131 -33.25 -47.34 24.20
N ASP A 132 -33.83 -46.95 25.33
CA ASP A 132 -35.10 -46.22 25.34
C ASP A 132 -34.97 -44.87 24.60
N ASP A 133 -36.12 -44.28 24.24
CA ASP A 133 -36.15 -43.06 23.45
C ASP A 133 -35.67 -41.80 24.22
N THR A 134 -35.27 -41.94 25.47
CA THR A 134 -34.80 -40.84 26.35
C THR A 134 -33.28 -40.87 26.59
N HIS A 135 -32.60 -41.95 26.20
CA HIS A 135 -31.17 -42.15 26.42
C HIS A 135 -30.37 -42.31 25.12
N GLN A 136 -29.14 -41.79 25.11
CA GLN A 136 -28.20 -41.89 23.99
C GLN A 136 -26.81 -42.33 24.49
N PHE A 137 -26.11 -43.08 23.62
CA PHE A 137 -24.77 -43.56 23.90
C PHE A 137 -23.68 -42.53 23.58
N CYS A 138 -22.77 -42.30 24.52
CA CYS A 138 -21.63 -41.41 24.31
C CYS A 138 -20.42 -42.15 23.72
N GLY A 139 -19.99 -41.76 22.52
CA GLY A 139 -18.82 -42.35 21.85
C GLY A 139 -17.45 -42.10 22.51
N SER A 140 -17.37 -41.18 23.48
CA SER A 140 -16.12 -40.83 24.19
C SER A 140 -15.93 -41.57 25.51
N CYS A 141 -16.95 -41.60 26.37
CA CYS A 141 -16.89 -42.33 27.64
C CYS A 141 -17.51 -43.73 27.57
N CYS A 142 -18.13 -44.08 26.44
CA CYS A 142 -18.82 -45.34 26.21
C CYS A 142 -19.93 -45.63 27.24
N LYS A 143 -20.56 -44.57 27.78
CA LYS A 143 -21.68 -44.66 28.73
C LYS A 143 -22.96 -44.16 28.08
N THR A 144 -24.06 -44.81 28.41
CA THR A 144 -25.42 -44.33 28.14
C THR A 144 -25.76 -43.19 29.08
N ARG A 145 -26.27 -42.09 28.53
CA ARG A 145 -26.69 -40.88 29.26
C ARG A 145 -28.00 -40.39 28.67
N SER A 146 -28.73 -39.53 29.36
CA SER A 146 -29.96 -38.95 28.81
C SER A 146 -29.65 -38.07 27.58
N LYS A 147 -30.59 -37.99 26.63
CA LYS A 147 -30.46 -37.25 25.35
C LYS A 147 -30.21 -35.75 25.56
N ASP A 148 -30.69 -35.17 26.65
CA ASP A 148 -30.44 -33.78 27.05
C ASP A 148 -28.94 -33.46 27.13
N MET A 149 -28.13 -34.41 27.60
CA MET A 149 -26.68 -34.25 27.70
C MET A 149 -25.96 -34.25 26.34
N PHE A 150 -26.66 -34.48 25.24
CA PHE A 150 -26.10 -34.51 23.89
C PHE A 150 -26.36 -33.24 23.09
N GLU A 151 -27.10 -32.27 23.63
CA GLU A 151 -27.29 -30.96 23.00
C GLU A 151 -26.04 -30.09 23.17
N GLY A 152 -25.50 -29.59 22.06
CA GLY A 152 -24.40 -28.62 22.02
C GLY A 152 -24.80 -27.31 21.35
N GLU A 153 -23.89 -26.33 21.32
CA GLU A 153 -24.14 -24.99 20.77
C GLU A 153 -24.62 -24.96 19.31
N LYS A 154 -24.34 -26.03 18.54
CA LYS A 154 -24.71 -26.16 17.12
C LYS A 154 -25.68 -27.32 16.85
N GLY A 155 -26.36 -27.82 17.89
CA GLY A 155 -27.31 -28.92 17.81
C GLY A 155 -26.82 -30.23 18.45
N SER A 156 -27.48 -31.35 18.11
CA SER A 156 -27.23 -32.67 18.69
C SER A 156 -25.83 -33.21 18.39
N THR A 157 -25.22 -33.85 19.38
CA THR A 157 -23.83 -34.36 19.34
C THR A 157 -23.77 -35.85 19.65
N LYS A 158 -22.64 -36.50 19.34
CA LYS A 158 -22.39 -37.92 19.65
C LYS A 158 -21.67 -38.15 21.00
N THR A 159 -21.45 -37.07 21.76
CA THR A 159 -20.65 -37.08 22.99
C THR A 159 -21.37 -36.33 24.08
N CYS A 160 -21.50 -36.89 25.30
CA CYS A 160 -22.21 -36.23 26.38
C CYS A 160 -21.48 -34.96 26.88
N SER A 161 -22.23 -34.06 27.50
CA SER A 161 -21.78 -32.78 28.08
C SER A 161 -20.54 -32.92 28.95
N VAL A 162 -20.49 -33.94 29.82
CA VAL A 162 -19.34 -34.23 30.70
C VAL A 162 -18.04 -34.48 29.90
N CYS A 163 -18.13 -35.20 28.78
CA CYS A 163 -16.98 -35.45 27.93
C CYS A 163 -16.56 -34.19 27.16
N ARG A 164 -17.53 -33.38 26.71
CA ARG A 164 -17.26 -32.12 26.03
C ARG A 164 -16.57 -31.12 26.97
N GLU A 165 -17.02 -31.01 28.21
CA GLU A 165 -16.42 -30.12 29.21
C GLU A 165 -15.00 -30.57 29.58
N ARG A 166 -14.79 -31.89 29.75
CA ARG A 166 -13.45 -32.43 29.97
C ARG A 166 -12.50 -32.13 28.80
N ASN A 167 -12.99 -32.24 27.56
CA ASN A 167 -12.20 -31.91 26.38
C ASN A 167 -11.88 -30.41 26.32
N LYS A 168 -12.82 -29.54 26.71
CA LYS A 168 -12.61 -28.09 26.79
C LYS A 168 -11.47 -27.75 27.77
N LEU A 169 -11.51 -28.32 28.98
CA LEU A 169 -10.44 -28.17 29.98
C LEU A 169 -9.08 -28.72 29.51
N GLN A 170 -9.08 -29.78 28.69
CA GLN A 170 -7.85 -30.29 28.08
C GLN A 170 -7.34 -29.38 26.96
N ASP A 171 -8.23 -28.84 26.14
CA ASP A 171 -7.90 -27.91 25.05
C ASP A 171 -7.33 -26.60 25.58
N GLU A 172 -7.77 -26.14 26.77
CA GLU A 172 -7.17 -25.00 27.48
C GLU A 172 -5.71 -25.23 27.86
N LYS A 173 -5.34 -26.47 28.17
CA LYS A 173 -3.96 -26.86 28.51
C LYS A 173 -3.10 -27.14 27.28
N ARG A 174 -3.67 -27.11 26.06
CA ARG A 174 -2.90 -27.34 24.84
C ARG A 174 -2.15 -26.08 24.44
N ASP A 175 -0.90 -26.26 24.06
CA ASP A 175 -0.12 -25.20 23.43
C ASP A 175 -0.76 -24.80 22.09
N LYS A 176 -1.38 -23.60 22.11
CA LYS A 176 -2.05 -22.99 20.96
C LYS A 176 -1.07 -22.73 19.81
N GLU A 177 0.16 -22.36 20.12
CA GLU A 177 1.17 -22.05 19.11
C GLU A 177 1.66 -23.33 18.42
N HIS A 178 1.94 -24.38 19.19
CA HIS A 178 2.27 -25.69 18.63
C HIS A 178 1.16 -26.21 17.72
N ARG A 179 -0.10 -26.16 18.16
CA ARG A 179 -1.25 -26.57 17.33
C ARG A 179 -1.34 -25.76 16.03
N ASN A 180 -1.17 -24.45 16.10
CA ASN A 180 -1.21 -23.58 14.92
C ASN A 180 -0.01 -23.84 13.98
N ALA A 181 1.16 -24.17 14.52
CA ALA A 181 2.34 -24.54 13.73
C ALA A 181 2.09 -25.85 12.95
N VAL A 182 1.56 -26.88 13.62
CA VAL A 182 1.18 -28.14 12.97
C VAL A 182 0.12 -27.92 11.89
N ALA A 183 -0.88 -27.07 12.16
CA ALA A 183 -1.89 -26.72 11.17
C ALA A 183 -1.28 -25.99 9.95
N ARG A 184 -0.34 -25.06 10.16
CA ARG A 184 0.39 -24.38 9.07
C ARG A 184 1.12 -25.36 8.17
N ILE A 185 1.82 -26.34 8.74
CA ILE A 185 2.50 -27.40 7.98
C ILE A 185 1.48 -28.22 7.18
N ALA A 186 0.35 -28.61 7.80
CA ALA A 186 -0.69 -29.36 7.12
C ALA A 186 -1.36 -28.58 5.97
N GLU A 187 -1.53 -27.26 6.11
CA GLU A 187 -2.08 -26.38 5.06
C GLU A 187 -1.11 -26.17 3.88
N GLN A 188 0.19 -26.40 4.07
CA GLN A 188 1.16 -26.26 2.99
C GLN A 188 1.13 -27.40 1.97
N LYS A 189 0.50 -28.53 2.31
CA LYS A 189 0.36 -29.70 1.42
C LYS A 189 -0.31 -29.30 0.09
N PRO A 190 0.22 -29.71 -1.08
CA PRO A 190 -0.30 -29.34 -2.40
C PRO A 190 -1.80 -29.64 -2.57
N GLU A 191 -2.22 -30.86 -2.24
CA GLU A 191 -3.62 -31.31 -2.30
C GLU A 191 -4.57 -30.38 -1.51
N ARG A 192 -4.11 -29.85 -0.36
CA ARG A 192 -4.91 -28.95 0.49
C ARG A 192 -4.99 -27.55 -0.10
N LYS A 193 -3.93 -27.09 -0.76
CA LYS A 193 -3.92 -25.80 -1.49
C LYS A 193 -4.86 -25.85 -2.69
N GLU A 194 -4.80 -26.92 -3.47
CA GLU A 194 -5.67 -27.14 -4.64
C GLU A 194 -7.14 -27.20 -4.22
N LYS A 195 -7.49 -28.02 -3.23
CA LYS A 195 -8.86 -28.08 -2.71
C LYS A 195 -9.36 -26.73 -2.17
N LYS A 196 -8.48 -25.94 -1.56
CA LYS A 196 -8.80 -24.58 -1.08
C LYS A 196 -8.97 -23.60 -2.24
N GLN A 197 -8.22 -23.75 -3.31
CA GLN A 197 -8.35 -22.95 -4.52
C GLN A 197 -9.66 -23.29 -5.25
N GLU A 198 -9.94 -24.56 -5.47
CA GLU A 198 -11.19 -25.04 -6.06
C GLU A 198 -12.40 -24.53 -5.27
N TRP A 199 -12.37 -24.65 -3.94
CA TRP A 199 -13.43 -24.10 -3.10
C TRP A 199 -13.61 -22.59 -3.27
N LYS A 200 -12.51 -21.83 -3.34
CA LYS A 200 -12.55 -20.36 -3.56
C LYS A 200 -13.13 -20.00 -4.92
N GLU A 201 -12.81 -20.77 -5.96
CA GLU A 201 -13.36 -20.57 -7.30
C GLU A 201 -14.87 -20.83 -7.30
N ASN A 202 -15.30 -21.94 -6.70
CA ASN A 202 -16.71 -22.34 -6.65
C ASN A 202 -17.55 -21.50 -5.66
N ASN A 203 -16.91 -20.78 -4.73
CA ASN A 203 -17.57 -19.97 -3.71
C ASN A 203 -17.06 -18.52 -3.70
N TYR A 204 -16.78 -17.95 -4.87
CA TYR A 204 -16.13 -16.65 -4.96
C TYR A 204 -16.94 -15.51 -4.34
N GLU A 205 -18.27 -15.58 -4.37
CA GLU A 205 -19.15 -14.64 -3.69
C GLU A 205 -18.84 -14.57 -2.18
N LYS A 206 -18.72 -15.73 -1.51
CA LYS A 206 -18.35 -15.80 -0.08
C LYS A 206 -16.96 -15.21 0.16
N VAL A 207 -16.02 -15.40 -0.77
CA VAL A 207 -14.66 -14.84 -0.69
C VAL A 207 -14.70 -13.31 -0.82
N ALA A 208 -15.48 -12.79 -1.78
CA ALA A 208 -15.66 -11.36 -1.99
C ALA A 208 -16.31 -10.70 -0.77
N LEU A 209 -17.38 -11.30 -0.23
CA LEU A 209 -18.06 -10.82 0.97
C LEU A 209 -17.13 -10.81 2.20
N THR A 210 -16.35 -11.88 2.39
CA THR A 210 -15.33 -11.94 3.46
C THR A 210 -14.32 -10.81 3.35
N THR A 211 -13.90 -10.49 2.13
CA THR A 211 -12.96 -9.38 1.85
C THR A 211 -13.59 -8.02 2.14
N MET A 212 -14.87 -7.82 1.82
CA MET A 212 -15.59 -6.58 2.12
C MET A 212 -15.79 -6.39 3.62
N ASN A 213 -16.21 -7.45 4.33
CA ASN A 213 -16.34 -7.42 5.80
C ASN A 213 -14.99 -7.17 6.48
N TYR A 214 -13.89 -7.70 5.94
CA TYR A 214 -12.56 -7.35 6.39
C TYR A 214 -12.27 -5.85 6.21
N ARG A 215 -12.56 -5.28 5.04
CA ARG A 215 -12.36 -3.84 4.78
C ARG A 215 -13.20 -2.98 5.71
N GLN A 216 -14.47 -3.32 5.92
CA GLN A 216 -15.36 -2.64 6.85
C GLN A 216 -14.74 -2.56 8.25
N ARG A 217 -14.34 -3.71 8.82
CA ARG A 217 -13.68 -3.76 10.13
C ARG A 217 -12.42 -2.91 10.19
N GLN A 218 -11.61 -2.90 9.13
CA GLN A 218 -10.41 -2.06 9.08
C GLN A 218 -10.77 -0.56 9.04
N ILE A 219 -11.80 -0.18 8.29
CA ILE A 219 -12.27 1.21 8.18
C ILE A 219 -12.90 1.70 9.49
N GLU A 220 -13.62 0.83 10.20
CA GLU A 220 -14.23 1.11 11.51
C GLU A 220 -13.16 1.24 12.61
N ASN A 221 -12.19 0.32 12.64
CA ASN A 221 -11.14 0.31 13.66
C ASN A 221 -10.11 1.43 13.47
N ASP A 222 -9.50 1.52 12.28
CA ASP A 222 -8.46 2.50 11.96
C ASP A 222 -8.49 2.87 10.47
N MET A 223 -9.33 3.84 10.16
CA MET A 223 -9.46 4.35 8.79
C MET A 223 -8.15 4.93 8.26
N ASP A 224 -7.38 5.64 9.07
CA ASP A 224 -6.18 6.33 8.61
C ASP A 224 -5.04 5.34 8.37
N GLY A 225 -4.86 4.35 9.23
CA GLY A 225 -3.95 3.23 8.99
C GLY A 225 -4.34 2.41 7.77
N TYR A 226 -5.64 2.15 7.57
CA TYR A 226 -6.15 1.46 6.37
C TYR A 226 -5.82 2.22 5.08
N LEU A 227 -6.07 3.53 5.04
CA LEU A 227 -5.76 4.37 3.89
C LEU A 227 -4.25 4.48 3.64
N LYS A 228 -3.44 4.59 4.70
CA LYS A 228 -1.98 4.61 4.60
C LYS A 228 -1.45 3.30 4.02
N LYS A 229 -1.93 2.15 4.51
CA LYS A 229 -1.55 0.82 3.99
C LYS A 229 -1.93 0.65 2.52
N ASN A 230 -3.12 1.12 2.13
CA ASN A 230 -3.53 1.09 0.72
C ASN A 230 -2.67 1.99 -0.16
N ALA A 231 -2.27 3.16 0.31
CA ALA A 231 -1.35 4.05 -0.41
C ALA A 231 0.02 3.40 -0.62
N GLU A 232 0.54 2.71 0.40
CA GLU A 232 1.80 1.98 0.33
C GLU A 232 1.72 0.79 -0.63
N ASN A 233 0.66 -0.02 -0.53
CA ASN A 233 0.43 -1.12 -1.47
C ASN A 233 0.34 -0.61 -2.92
N ALA A 234 -0.32 0.53 -3.15
CA ALA A 234 -0.42 1.14 -4.47
C ALA A 234 0.94 1.68 -4.95
N LYS A 235 1.80 2.16 -4.05
CA LYS A 235 3.16 2.59 -4.37
C LYS A 235 4.02 1.39 -4.79
N GLN A 236 4.05 0.34 -3.97
CA GLN A 236 4.76 -0.90 -4.28
C GLN A 236 4.26 -1.53 -5.59
N TRP A 237 2.95 -1.49 -5.84
CA TRP A 237 2.42 -1.97 -7.12
C TRP A 237 2.96 -1.19 -8.31
N ARG A 238 3.05 0.16 -8.22
CA ARG A 238 3.61 0.99 -9.30
C ARG A 238 5.09 0.71 -9.53
N GLU A 239 5.85 0.53 -8.45
CA GLU A 239 7.28 0.20 -8.52
C GLU A 239 7.52 -1.18 -9.14
N ASN A 240 6.68 -2.17 -8.79
CA ASN A 240 6.79 -3.54 -9.32
C ASN A 240 6.14 -3.73 -10.71
N ASN A 241 5.40 -2.75 -11.23
CA ASN A 241 4.68 -2.85 -12.51
C ASN A 241 4.83 -1.56 -13.36
N PRO A 242 6.06 -1.15 -13.72
CA PRO A 242 6.29 0.12 -14.42
C PRO A 242 5.60 0.20 -15.80
N GLU A 243 5.61 -0.89 -16.58
CA GLU A 243 4.95 -0.94 -17.90
C GLU A 243 3.44 -0.68 -17.80
N LYS A 244 2.76 -1.35 -16.86
CA LYS A 244 1.33 -1.11 -16.62
C LYS A 244 1.04 0.31 -16.15
N VAL A 245 2.00 0.99 -15.51
CA VAL A 245 1.84 2.40 -15.14
C VAL A 245 1.86 3.28 -16.37
N VAL A 246 2.74 2.99 -17.34
CA VAL A 246 2.78 3.69 -18.64
C VAL A 246 1.45 3.51 -19.36
N ASP A 247 0.98 2.28 -19.53
CA ASP A 247 -0.30 1.99 -20.20
C ASP A 247 -1.48 2.70 -19.53
N ASN A 248 -1.54 2.65 -18.20
CA ASN A 248 -2.59 3.33 -17.44
C ASN A 248 -2.52 4.86 -17.59
N ASN A 249 -1.33 5.43 -17.75
CA ASN A 249 -1.17 6.86 -17.95
C ASN A 249 -1.59 7.26 -19.36
N GLU A 250 -1.24 6.48 -20.39
CA GLU A 250 -1.72 6.70 -21.76
C GLU A 250 -3.25 6.59 -21.85
N ASN A 251 -3.82 5.52 -21.28
CA ASN A 251 -5.27 5.34 -21.22
C ASN A 251 -5.98 6.51 -20.53
N LYS A 252 -5.38 7.11 -19.49
CA LYS A 252 -5.94 8.30 -18.82
C LYS A 252 -5.90 9.55 -19.69
N LYS A 253 -4.86 9.73 -20.51
CA LYS A 253 -4.75 10.89 -21.41
C LYS A 253 -5.85 10.89 -22.46
N ASN A 254 -6.22 9.71 -22.94
CA ASN A 254 -7.20 9.54 -24.01
C ASN A 254 -8.64 9.33 -23.50
N ASN A 255 -8.84 9.21 -22.20
CA ASN A 255 -10.16 9.03 -21.62
C ASN A 255 -10.92 10.36 -21.52
N MET A 256 -11.91 10.54 -22.38
CA MET A 256 -12.76 11.74 -22.45
C MET A 256 -13.39 12.12 -21.10
N LYS A 257 -13.89 11.13 -20.33
CA LYS A 257 -14.55 11.38 -19.04
C LYS A 257 -13.56 11.93 -18.01
N ILE A 258 -12.36 11.36 -17.95
CA ILE A 258 -11.27 11.85 -17.08
C ILE A 258 -10.82 13.23 -17.53
N HIS A 259 -10.69 13.46 -18.84
CA HIS A 259 -10.28 14.73 -19.40
C HIS A 259 -11.26 15.86 -19.02
N LYS A 260 -12.56 15.64 -19.20
CA LYS A 260 -13.62 16.60 -18.82
C LYS A 260 -13.67 16.83 -17.32
N SER A 261 -13.55 15.77 -16.51
CA SER A 261 -13.52 15.87 -15.05
C SER A 261 -12.37 16.76 -14.55
N ASN A 262 -11.19 16.65 -15.18
CA ASN A 262 -10.05 17.51 -14.85
C ASN A 262 -10.32 18.99 -15.15
N TYR A 263 -11.01 19.31 -16.25
CA TYR A 263 -11.42 20.68 -16.55
C TYR A 263 -12.46 21.21 -15.57
N LYS A 264 -13.53 20.46 -15.30
CA LYS A 264 -14.55 20.84 -14.31
C LYS A 264 -13.93 21.15 -12.95
N ARG A 265 -13.05 20.27 -12.46
CA ARG A 265 -12.34 20.46 -11.19
C ARG A 265 -11.42 21.68 -11.22
N THR A 266 -10.75 21.94 -12.33
CA THR A 266 -9.86 23.10 -12.46
C THR A 266 -10.63 24.40 -12.54
N ALA A 267 -11.76 24.42 -13.24
CA ALA A 267 -12.69 25.54 -13.31
C ALA A 267 -13.23 25.88 -11.92
N GLU A 268 -13.73 24.88 -11.18
CA GLU A 268 -14.19 25.03 -9.81
C GLU A 268 -13.09 25.59 -8.88
N TYR A 269 -11.87 25.06 -8.98
CA TYR A 269 -10.73 25.54 -8.18
C TYR A 269 -10.37 27.00 -8.48
N LYS A 270 -10.51 27.41 -9.75
CA LYS A 270 -10.21 28.77 -10.23
C LYS A 270 -11.42 29.70 -10.17
N ASN A 271 -12.58 29.24 -9.67
CA ASN A 271 -13.86 29.94 -9.69
C ASN A 271 -14.23 30.45 -11.10
N LEU A 272 -14.16 29.55 -12.08
CA LEU A 272 -14.54 29.79 -13.46
C LEU A 272 -15.82 29.03 -13.79
N ALA A 273 -16.73 29.65 -14.54
CA ALA A 273 -17.88 28.95 -15.11
C ALA A 273 -17.42 27.81 -16.02
N PHE A 274 -18.19 26.72 -16.05
CA PHE A 274 -17.97 25.61 -16.98
C PHE A 274 -19.31 25.22 -17.60
N GLU A 275 -19.55 25.71 -18.81
CA GLU A 275 -20.84 25.63 -19.51
C GLU A 275 -20.80 24.70 -20.72
N LEU A 276 -19.63 24.11 -21.03
CA LEU A 276 -19.49 23.14 -22.11
C LEU A 276 -20.26 21.83 -21.80
N ASN A 277 -21.25 21.51 -22.63
CA ASN A 277 -21.92 20.21 -22.62
C ASN A 277 -20.97 19.10 -23.13
N ASP A 278 -21.40 17.83 -23.09
CA ASP A 278 -20.54 16.70 -23.47
C ASP A 278 -20.16 16.74 -24.95
N THR A 279 -21.11 17.08 -25.83
CA THR A 279 -20.90 17.21 -27.28
C THR A 279 -19.91 18.31 -27.64
N ASP A 280 -20.05 19.51 -27.06
CA ASP A 280 -19.13 20.64 -27.31
C ASP A 280 -17.72 20.33 -26.84
N PHE A 281 -17.61 19.69 -25.67
CA PHE A 281 -16.32 19.30 -25.12
C PHE A 281 -15.64 18.24 -26.01
N GLU A 282 -16.38 17.23 -26.44
CA GLU A 282 -15.89 16.20 -27.34
C GLU A 282 -15.44 16.79 -28.69
N ARG A 283 -16.22 17.71 -29.26
CA ARG A 283 -15.87 18.40 -30.49
C ARG A 283 -14.55 19.19 -30.33
N LEU A 284 -14.46 20.07 -29.33
CA LEU A 284 -13.28 20.90 -29.10
C LEU A 284 -12.01 20.07 -28.83
N THR A 285 -12.12 18.96 -28.11
CA THR A 285 -10.95 18.10 -27.83
C THR A 285 -10.54 17.22 -29.01
N ASN A 286 -11.38 17.10 -30.05
CA ASN A 286 -11.09 16.35 -31.27
C ASN A 286 -10.76 17.19 -32.49
N GLU A 287 -10.98 18.50 -32.45
CA GLU A 287 -10.62 19.41 -33.55
C GLU A 287 -9.12 19.68 -33.59
N ASN A 288 -8.64 20.11 -34.78
CA ASN A 288 -7.30 20.64 -34.96
C ASN A 288 -7.06 21.85 -34.04
N CYS A 289 -5.82 22.02 -33.58
CA CYS A 289 -5.46 23.15 -32.74
C CYS A 289 -5.80 24.48 -33.45
N TYR A 290 -6.53 25.34 -32.76
CA TYR A 290 -6.94 26.65 -33.26
C TYR A 290 -5.76 27.54 -33.64
N TYR A 291 -4.62 27.43 -32.96
CA TYR A 291 -3.46 28.28 -33.23
C TYR A 291 -2.54 27.74 -34.32
N CYS A 292 -2.17 26.46 -34.27
CA CYS A 292 -1.17 25.89 -35.19
C CYS A 292 -1.76 24.95 -36.25
N GLY A 293 -3.04 24.59 -36.17
CA GLY A 293 -3.70 23.70 -37.12
C GLY A 293 -3.39 22.20 -36.96
N ILE A 294 -2.54 21.81 -36.01
CA ILE A 294 -2.12 20.40 -35.82
C ILE A 294 -2.99 19.70 -34.77
N LYS A 295 -3.29 18.42 -35.02
CA LYS A 295 -3.77 17.46 -34.04
C LYS A 295 -2.81 16.27 -33.99
N GLU A 296 -2.41 15.87 -32.79
CA GLU A 296 -1.62 14.64 -32.60
C GLU A 296 -2.54 13.42 -32.78
N GLU A 297 -2.06 12.41 -33.51
CA GLU A 297 -2.80 11.15 -33.65
C GLU A 297 -2.99 10.47 -32.29
N ASN A 298 -4.17 9.89 -32.07
CA ASN A 298 -4.51 9.17 -30.84
C ASN A 298 -4.35 9.98 -29.53
N ARG A 299 -4.43 11.32 -29.61
CA ARG A 299 -4.41 12.19 -28.43
C ARG A 299 -5.51 13.25 -28.51
N LEU A 300 -6.23 13.40 -27.41
CA LEU A 300 -7.19 14.49 -27.24
C LEU A 300 -6.43 15.83 -27.09
N ASN A 301 -6.86 16.83 -27.85
CA ASN A 301 -6.40 18.20 -27.64
C ASN A 301 -6.94 18.76 -26.33
N GLY A 302 -6.22 19.74 -25.79
CA GLY A 302 -6.75 20.56 -24.71
C GLY A 302 -7.76 21.58 -25.24
N ILE A 303 -8.37 22.29 -24.31
CA ILE A 303 -9.20 23.46 -24.53
C ILE A 303 -8.47 24.66 -23.91
N ASP A 304 -8.19 25.65 -24.75
CA ASP A 304 -7.72 26.97 -24.32
C ASP A 304 -8.87 27.97 -24.28
N ARG A 305 -8.73 28.98 -23.44
CA ARG A 305 -9.68 30.09 -23.28
C ARG A 305 -9.07 31.33 -23.92
N LYS A 306 -9.74 31.89 -24.92
CA LYS A 306 -9.28 33.09 -25.63
C LYS A 306 -9.02 34.22 -24.64
N ASP A 307 -10.02 34.53 -23.84
CA ASP A 307 -9.93 35.39 -22.65
C ASP A 307 -9.77 34.52 -21.39
N SER A 308 -8.68 34.75 -20.66
CA SER A 308 -8.36 33.98 -19.45
C SER A 308 -9.17 34.33 -18.21
N ILE A 309 -9.89 35.45 -18.22
CA ILE A 309 -10.83 35.91 -17.18
C ILE A 309 -12.15 35.16 -17.32
N ILE A 310 -12.62 34.97 -18.55
CA ILE A 310 -13.88 34.28 -18.84
C ILE A 310 -13.74 32.77 -18.61
N GLY A 311 -14.84 32.13 -18.20
CA GLY A 311 -14.93 30.68 -17.98
C GLY A 311 -14.87 29.85 -19.26
N TYR A 312 -15.24 28.58 -19.13
CA TYR A 312 -15.35 27.65 -20.25
C TYR A 312 -16.74 27.72 -20.88
N THR A 313 -16.91 28.67 -21.82
CA THR A 313 -18.10 28.81 -22.66
C THR A 313 -17.75 28.49 -24.11
N LEU A 314 -18.75 28.16 -24.94
CA LEU A 314 -18.53 27.79 -26.34
C LEU A 314 -17.81 28.91 -27.11
N ASP A 315 -18.21 30.17 -26.90
CA ASP A 315 -17.65 31.34 -27.59
C ASP A 315 -16.25 31.72 -27.11
N ASN A 316 -15.88 31.37 -25.87
CA ASN A 316 -14.55 31.68 -25.31
C ASN A 316 -13.54 30.53 -25.49
N CYS A 317 -14.01 29.31 -25.77
CA CYS A 317 -13.16 28.13 -25.84
C CYS A 317 -12.73 27.79 -27.26
N VAL A 318 -11.49 27.34 -27.41
CA VAL A 318 -10.96 26.83 -28.67
C VAL A 318 -10.17 25.54 -28.44
N SER A 319 -10.16 24.65 -29.42
CA SER A 319 -9.25 23.49 -29.43
C SER A 319 -7.80 23.98 -29.39
N CYS A 320 -6.98 23.43 -28.51
CA CYS A 320 -5.59 23.86 -28.37
C CYS A 320 -4.68 22.72 -27.98
N CYS A 321 -3.61 22.53 -28.76
CA CYS A 321 -2.55 21.61 -28.39
C CYS A 321 -1.78 22.11 -27.16
N THR A 322 -1.13 21.18 -26.47
CA THR A 322 -0.43 21.46 -25.20
C THR A 322 0.58 22.60 -25.34
N MET A 323 1.38 22.59 -26.40
CA MET A 323 2.44 23.58 -26.61
C MET A 323 1.88 24.98 -26.87
N CYS A 324 0.90 25.14 -27.76
CA CYS A 324 0.27 26.44 -28.01
C CYS A 324 -0.35 27.03 -26.73
N ASN A 325 -0.98 26.18 -25.91
CA ASN A 325 -1.54 26.60 -24.62
C ASN A 325 -0.45 27.09 -23.64
N TYR A 326 0.75 26.49 -23.66
CA TYR A 326 1.89 26.97 -22.88
C TYR A 326 2.45 28.30 -23.42
N VAL A 327 2.60 28.42 -24.75
CA VAL A 327 3.12 29.64 -25.38
C VAL A 327 2.19 30.82 -25.13
N LYS A 328 0.87 30.64 -25.29
CA LYS A 328 -0.13 31.67 -24.99
C LYS A 328 -0.17 31.99 -23.49
N GLY A 329 -0.11 30.98 -22.65
CA GLY A 329 -0.24 31.14 -21.21
C GLY A 329 -1.60 31.79 -20.86
N SER A 330 -1.57 32.95 -20.22
CA SER A 330 -2.78 33.74 -19.93
C SER A 330 -2.83 35.06 -20.69
N LEU A 331 -2.09 35.17 -21.78
CA LEU A 331 -2.15 36.32 -22.66
C LEU A 331 -3.47 36.32 -23.44
N GLU A 332 -3.97 37.52 -23.70
CA GLU A 332 -4.96 37.76 -24.73
C GLU A 332 -4.37 37.54 -26.12
N LEU A 333 -5.23 37.43 -27.14
CA LEU A 333 -4.81 37.05 -28.50
C LEU A 333 -3.80 38.03 -29.11
N GLU A 334 -4.05 39.35 -29.00
CA GLU A 334 -3.17 40.39 -29.55
C GLU A 334 -1.73 40.33 -29.03
N PRO A 335 -1.48 40.43 -27.70
CA PRO A 335 -0.11 40.35 -27.17
C PRO A 335 0.52 38.97 -27.39
N PHE A 336 -0.27 37.90 -27.43
CA PHE A 336 0.21 36.57 -27.80
C PHE A 336 0.83 36.56 -29.20
N PHE A 337 0.13 37.09 -30.20
CA PHE A 337 0.62 37.10 -31.57
C PHE A 337 1.79 38.08 -31.78
N LYS A 338 1.74 39.27 -31.17
CA LYS A 338 2.87 40.22 -31.18
C LYS A 338 4.16 39.63 -30.61
N ARG A 339 4.04 38.81 -29.57
CA ARG A 339 5.18 38.11 -28.96
C ARG A 339 5.80 37.10 -29.93
N ILE A 340 4.97 36.38 -30.68
CA ILE A 340 5.42 35.43 -31.70
C ILE A 340 6.15 36.17 -32.83
N GLU A 341 5.54 37.24 -33.36
CA GLU A 341 6.15 38.07 -34.41
C GLU A 341 7.53 38.58 -33.96
N HIS A 342 7.61 39.17 -32.76
CA HIS A 342 8.87 39.66 -32.20
C HIS A 342 9.95 38.57 -32.12
N ILE A 343 9.64 37.39 -31.58
CA ILE A 343 10.61 36.29 -31.44
C ILE A 343 11.10 35.87 -32.83
N LEU A 344 10.18 35.67 -33.77
CA LEU A 344 10.53 35.22 -35.11
C LEU A 344 11.36 36.27 -35.87
N THR A 345 11.05 37.56 -35.72
CA THR A 345 11.84 38.66 -36.30
C THR A 345 13.24 38.72 -35.68
N TYR A 346 13.35 38.64 -34.35
CA TYR A 346 14.64 38.64 -33.66
C TYR A 346 15.54 37.48 -34.10
N ASN A 347 14.95 36.32 -34.40
CA ASN A 347 15.67 35.14 -34.89
C ASN A 347 15.81 35.10 -36.42
N GLY A 348 15.47 36.18 -37.14
CA GLY A 348 15.58 36.28 -38.60
C GLY A 348 14.71 35.31 -39.38
N LYS A 349 13.66 34.75 -38.77
CA LYS A 349 12.75 33.79 -39.42
C LYS A 349 11.69 34.49 -40.28
N ILE A 350 11.36 35.74 -39.96
CA ILE A 350 10.39 36.57 -40.69
C ILE A 350 10.86 38.04 -40.71
N GLN A 351 10.29 38.82 -41.62
CA GLN A 351 10.37 40.29 -41.57
C GLN A 351 9.11 40.83 -40.89
N GLY A 352 9.24 41.25 -39.63
CA GLY A 352 8.14 41.73 -38.80
C GLY A 352 8.60 42.82 -37.84
N ASN A 353 7.78 43.10 -36.83
CA ASN A 353 8.00 44.19 -35.88
C ASN A 353 8.57 43.71 -34.54
N TYR A 354 9.45 44.52 -33.95
CA TYR A 354 9.93 44.29 -32.59
C TYR A 354 8.93 44.80 -31.55
N CYS A 355 8.19 43.88 -30.91
CA CYS A 355 7.28 44.17 -29.80
C CYS A 355 7.88 43.86 -28.41
N TYR A 356 8.81 44.69 -27.92
CA TYR A 356 9.43 44.48 -26.59
C TYR A 356 8.44 44.64 -25.42
N ASP A 357 7.41 45.46 -25.62
CA ASP A 357 6.30 45.71 -24.68
C ASP A 357 5.41 44.47 -24.46
N ALA A 358 5.46 43.49 -25.37
CA ALA A 358 4.75 42.22 -25.23
C ALA A 358 5.36 41.28 -24.16
N PHE A 359 6.48 41.64 -23.53
CA PHE A 359 7.19 40.83 -22.54
C PHE A 359 7.25 41.53 -21.18
N SER A 360 6.70 40.89 -20.15
CA SER A 360 6.70 41.42 -18.79
C SER A 360 8.08 41.42 -18.13
N ASP A 361 8.25 42.30 -17.15
CA ASP A 361 9.46 42.37 -16.34
C ASP A 361 9.40 41.43 -15.13
N HIS A 362 10.57 40.91 -14.72
CA HIS A 362 10.67 39.89 -13.69
C HIS A 362 11.92 40.10 -12.86
N LYS A 363 11.80 39.88 -11.56
CA LYS A 363 12.95 39.82 -10.65
C LYS A 363 13.70 38.50 -10.87
N GLY A 364 15.01 38.58 -11.03
CA GLY A 364 15.88 37.42 -11.16
C GLY A 364 15.90 36.55 -9.89
N SER A 365 16.25 35.27 -10.06
CA SER A 365 16.48 34.34 -8.94
C SER A 365 17.96 34.32 -8.56
N SER A 366 18.26 34.13 -7.28
CA SER A 366 19.66 34.10 -6.81
C SER A 366 20.42 32.84 -7.24
N TYR A 367 21.75 32.95 -7.29
CA TYR A 367 22.68 31.82 -7.50
C TYR A 367 22.35 30.62 -6.60
N THR A 368 22.18 30.86 -5.30
CA THR A 368 21.85 29.82 -4.31
C THR A 368 20.52 29.14 -4.60
N THR A 369 19.55 29.86 -5.19
CA THR A 369 18.25 29.29 -5.56
C THR A 369 18.39 28.33 -6.73
N TYR A 370 19.23 28.68 -7.71
CA TYR A 370 19.57 27.79 -8.83
C TYR A 370 20.33 26.55 -8.36
N GLN A 371 21.32 26.70 -7.48
CA GLN A 371 22.06 25.58 -6.90
C GLN A 371 21.14 24.62 -6.13
N LYS A 372 20.26 25.14 -5.25
CA LYS A 372 19.25 24.33 -4.53
C LYS A 372 18.26 23.65 -5.47
N ARG A 373 17.93 24.28 -6.61
CA ARG A 373 17.06 23.69 -7.65
C ARG A 373 17.77 22.54 -8.36
N ALA A 374 19.05 22.68 -8.68
CA ALA A 374 19.84 21.63 -9.31
C ALA A 374 19.94 20.40 -8.41
N ILE A 375 20.26 20.59 -7.12
CA ILE A 375 20.32 19.50 -6.12
C ILE A 375 18.98 18.76 -6.03
N ARG A 376 17.85 19.48 -5.89
CA ARG A 376 16.51 18.85 -5.81
C ARG A 376 16.15 18.06 -7.06
N LYS A 377 16.71 18.43 -8.21
CA LYS A 377 16.48 17.78 -9.50
C LYS A 377 17.55 16.73 -9.84
N GLN A 378 18.55 16.54 -8.96
CA GLN A 378 19.70 15.67 -9.20
C GLN A 378 20.43 16.05 -10.50
N LEU A 379 20.73 17.33 -10.63
CA LEU A 379 21.45 17.90 -11.76
C LEU A 379 22.76 18.51 -11.28
N ASP A 380 23.81 18.38 -12.10
CA ASP A 380 25.07 19.05 -11.83
C ASP A 380 24.92 20.57 -11.88
N PHE A 381 25.66 21.26 -11.02
CA PHE A 381 25.73 22.71 -11.00
C PHE A 381 27.19 23.13 -10.93
N LEU A 382 27.78 23.37 -12.10
CA LEU A 382 29.21 23.67 -12.27
C LEU A 382 29.49 25.15 -12.54
N LEU A 383 28.45 25.99 -12.63
CA LEU A 383 28.60 27.43 -12.78
C LEU A 383 29.22 28.03 -11.51
N THR A 384 30.28 28.79 -11.68
CA THR A 384 30.82 29.68 -10.64
C THR A 384 29.88 30.88 -10.45
N LYS A 385 30.00 31.54 -9.30
CA LYS A 385 29.21 32.74 -9.00
C LYS A 385 29.45 33.87 -10.02
N PRO A 386 30.69 34.19 -10.43
CA PRO A 386 30.95 35.19 -11.48
C PRO A 386 30.34 34.82 -12.84
N GLU A 387 30.46 33.56 -13.28
CA GLU A 387 29.85 33.11 -14.56
C GLU A 387 28.33 33.25 -14.53
N PHE A 388 27.69 32.90 -13.41
CA PHE A 388 26.26 33.08 -13.22
C PHE A 388 25.86 34.56 -13.28
N ASP A 389 26.60 35.43 -12.59
CA ASP A 389 26.30 36.86 -12.56
C ASP A 389 26.48 37.49 -13.94
N MET A 390 27.45 37.06 -14.73
CA MET A 390 27.58 37.45 -16.14
C MET A 390 26.38 36.97 -16.97
N LEU A 391 25.97 35.70 -16.82
CA LEU A 391 24.86 35.13 -17.59
C LEU A 391 23.55 35.89 -17.37
N ILE A 392 23.17 36.23 -16.14
CA ILE A 392 21.88 36.88 -15.86
C ILE A 392 21.80 38.33 -16.36
N HIS A 393 22.92 38.96 -16.71
CA HIS A 393 22.94 40.32 -17.27
C HIS A 393 22.97 40.35 -18.80
N ASN A 394 23.32 39.23 -19.46
CA ASN A 394 23.27 39.13 -20.92
C ASN A 394 21.83 39.21 -21.45
N ASP A 395 21.67 39.64 -22.70
CA ASP A 395 20.38 39.68 -23.39
C ASP A 395 19.79 38.27 -23.54
N CYS A 396 18.46 38.19 -23.50
CA CYS A 396 17.77 36.92 -23.69
C CYS A 396 18.07 36.36 -25.08
N TYR A 397 18.58 35.13 -25.16
CA TYR A 397 18.96 34.53 -26.44
C TYR A 397 17.77 34.22 -27.38
N ILE A 398 16.54 34.20 -26.87
CA ILE A 398 15.32 33.89 -27.65
C ILE A 398 14.66 35.18 -28.18
N CYS A 399 14.56 36.23 -27.37
CA CYS A 399 13.85 37.46 -27.74
C CYS A 399 14.66 38.75 -27.60
N GLY A 400 15.93 38.68 -27.22
CA GLY A 400 16.77 39.87 -27.05
C GLY A 400 16.37 40.79 -25.89
N LYS A 401 15.44 40.38 -25.00
CA LYS A 401 15.07 41.19 -23.84
C LYS A 401 16.29 41.45 -22.97
N LYS A 402 16.58 42.74 -22.74
CA LYS A 402 17.73 43.22 -21.99
C LYS A 402 17.44 43.26 -20.49
N THR A 403 18.50 43.17 -19.70
CA THR A 403 18.46 43.44 -18.25
C THR A 403 18.39 44.94 -18.03
N ILE A 404 17.40 45.40 -17.26
CA ILE A 404 17.16 46.82 -16.91
C ILE A 404 16.74 46.93 -15.45
N ASP A 405 16.62 48.15 -14.91
CA ASP A 405 16.09 48.32 -13.56
C ASP A 405 14.67 47.73 -13.47
N GLY A 406 14.45 46.85 -12.50
CA GLY A 406 13.22 46.07 -12.37
C GLY A 406 13.13 44.74 -13.15
N HIS A 407 14.05 44.45 -14.10
CA HIS A 407 14.10 43.20 -14.85
C HIS A 407 15.50 42.57 -14.88
N VAL A 408 15.61 41.30 -14.47
CA VAL A 408 16.85 40.53 -14.59
C VAL A 408 16.56 39.21 -15.29
N ASN A 409 17.37 38.88 -16.30
CA ASN A 409 17.25 37.63 -17.02
C ASN A 409 17.61 36.42 -16.12
N GLY A 410 17.12 35.26 -16.50
CA GLY A 410 17.44 34.00 -15.84
C GLY A 410 18.45 33.18 -16.64
N VAL A 411 18.78 32.01 -16.11
CA VAL A 411 19.57 30.99 -16.79
C VAL A 411 18.62 29.91 -17.32
N ASP A 412 18.58 29.73 -18.64
CA ASP A 412 17.91 28.61 -19.32
C ASP A 412 18.91 27.51 -19.66
N ARG A 413 18.44 26.27 -19.64
CA ARG A 413 19.24 25.10 -20.07
C ARG A 413 18.86 24.75 -21.49
N ILE A 414 19.87 24.60 -22.34
CA ILE A 414 19.70 24.20 -23.73
C ILE A 414 19.12 22.79 -23.75
N ASN A 415 19.85 21.83 -23.19
CA ASN A 415 19.40 20.47 -22.91
C ASN A 415 18.91 20.34 -21.46
N ASN A 416 17.64 19.98 -21.29
CA ASN A 416 17.00 19.87 -19.98
C ASN A 416 17.35 18.59 -19.20
N THR A 417 17.94 17.59 -19.85
CA THR A 417 18.47 16.38 -19.18
C THR A 417 19.84 16.63 -18.54
N GLU A 418 20.55 17.65 -19.00
CA GLU A 418 21.86 18.04 -18.48
C GLU A 418 21.77 19.13 -17.39
N GLY A 419 22.86 19.26 -16.64
CA GLY A 419 23.03 20.21 -15.56
C GLY A 419 23.32 21.64 -16.02
N TYR A 420 23.72 22.48 -15.07
CA TYR A 420 24.12 23.86 -15.29
C TYR A 420 25.64 23.92 -15.52
N THR A 421 26.03 23.83 -16.79
CA THR A 421 27.41 23.98 -17.28
C THR A 421 27.46 25.13 -18.28
N LEU A 422 28.60 25.79 -18.44
CA LEU A 422 28.73 26.95 -19.32
C LEU A 422 28.32 26.66 -20.78
N ASN A 423 28.54 25.42 -21.25
CA ASN A 423 28.17 24.97 -22.59
C ASN A 423 26.68 24.64 -22.76
N ASN A 424 25.97 24.33 -21.67
CA ASN A 424 24.57 23.93 -21.70
C ASN A 424 23.60 25.05 -21.26
N VAL A 425 24.09 26.26 -21.01
CA VAL A 425 23.24 27.36 -20.50
C VAL A 425 23.29 28.61 -21.36
N LYS A 426 22.19 29.35 -21.36
CA LYS A 426 22.06 30.67 -22.01
C LYS A 426 21.26 31.63 -21.11
N SER A 427 21.52 32.93 -21.26
CA SER A 427 20.68 33.97 -20.65
C SER A 427 19.31 33.99 -21.30
N CYS A 428 18.25 33.91 -20.50
CA CYS A 428 16.89 33.86 -21.02
C CYS A 428 15.91 34.52 -20.07
N CYS A 429 15.01 35.35 -20.61
CA CYS A 429 13.97 35.97 -19.81
C CYS A 429 12.97 34.92 -19.29
N GLY A 430 12.28 35.23 -18.20
CA GLY A 430 11.33 34.31 -17.56
C GLY A 430 10.22 33.81 -18.49
N GLU A 431 9.69 34.70 -19.32
CA GLU A 431 8.64 34.38 -20.30
C GLU A 431 9.14 33.39 -21.37
N CYS A 432 10.29 33.65 -21.99
CA CYS A 432 10.86 32.78 -23.01
C CYS A 432 11.24 31.40 -22.45
N ASN A 433 11.83 31.35 -21.25
CA ASN A 433 12.14 30.09 -20.57
C ASN A 433 10.85 29.29 -20.27
N TYR A 434 9.78 29.97 -19.83
CA TYR A 434 8.48 29.34 -19.59
C TYR A 434 7.85 28.78 -20.87
N MET A 435 7.91 29.53 -21.99
CA MET A 435 7.37 29.11 -23.28
C MET A 435 8.15 27.94 -23.89
N LYS A 436 9.50 28.01 -23.90
CA LYS A 436 10.38 26.93 -24.39
C LYS A 436 10.26 25.68 -23.53
N LYS A 437 10.20 25.85 -22.21
CA LYS A 437 10.02 24.77 -21.24
C LYS A 437 11.06 23.64 -21.41
N SER A 438 10.63 22.49 -21.91
CA SER A 438 11.46 21.31 -22.15
C SER A 438 11.58 20.97 -23.63
N TYR A 439 11.01 21.79 -24.51
CA TYR A 439 11.08 21.60 -25.94
C TYR A 439 12.47 21.95 -26.46
N ASP A 440 12.85 21.28 -27.54
CA ASP A 440 13.99 21.67 -28.35
C ASP A 440 13.76 23.09 -28.91
N LEU A 441 14.84 23.85 -29.09
CA LEU A 441 14.74 25.21 -29.62
C LEU A 441 14.18 25.22 -31.05
N ASP A 442 14.60 24.30 -31.90
CA ASP A 442 14.14 24.22 -33.29
C ASP A 442 12.68 23.80 -33.37
N GLU A 443 12.27 22.82 -32.55
CA GLU A 443 10.85 22.44 -32.41
C GLU A 443 10.01 23.62 -31.91
N PHE A 444 10.52 24.38 -30.95
CA PHE A 444 9.89 25.60 -30.46
C PHE A 444 9.74 26.65 -31.56
N MET A 445 10.81 26.92 -32.32
CA MET A 445 10.77 27.90 -33.41
C MET A 445 9.86 27.47 -34.56
N ASP A 446 9.88 26.19 -34.97
CA ASP A 446 8.95 25.66 -35.97
C ASP A 446 7.49 25.85 -35.52
N LYS A 447 7.21 25.60 -34.23
CA LYS A 447 5.88 25.83 -33.68
C LYS A 447 5.44 27.29 -33.81
N LEU A 448 6.31 28.23 -33.49
CA LEU A 448 6.03 29.66 -33.61
C LEU A 448 5.78 30.05 -35.07
N CYS A 449 6.59 29.56 -36.01
CA CYS A 449 6.40 29.78 -37.45
C CYS A 449 5.03 29.28 -37.92
N ARG A 450 4.60 28.09 -37.49
CA ARG A 450 3.28 27.54 -37.87
C ARG A 450 2.13 28.39 -37.36
N ILE A 451 2.21 28.87 -36.12
CA ILE A 451 1.17 29.75 -35.55
C ILE A 451 1.11 31.05 -36.35
N TYR A 452 2.26 31.67 -36.62
CA TYR A 452 2.37 32.91 -37.37
C TYR A 452 1.80 32.77 -38.80
N ASN A 453 2.20 31.73 -39.52
CA ASN A 453 1.75 31.47 -40.88
C ASN A 453 0.23 31.22 -40.94
N LYS A 454 -0.31 30.46 -39.99
CA LYS A 454 -1.77 30.23 -39.93
C LYS A 454 -2.52 31.54 -39.71
N GLN A 455 -2.08 32.36 -38.76
CA GLN A 455 -2.72 33.65 -38.48
C GLN A 455 -2.66 34.58 -39.70
N ASN A 456 -1.54 34.64 -40.41
CA ASN A 456 -1.40 35.48 -41.60
C ASN A 456 -2.26 34.98 -42.77
N LEU A 457 -2.39 33.67 -42.96
CA LEU A 457 -3.31 33.11 -43.95
C LEU A 457 -4.77 33.46 -43.63
N GLU A 458 -5.15 33.43 -42.34
CA GLU A 458 -6.48 33.86 -41.89
C GLU A 458 -6.71 35.36 -42.16
N LYS A 459 -5.75 36.23 -41.81
CA LYS A 459 -5.82 37.67 -42.10
C LYS A 459 -5.99 37.94 -43.59
N ILE A 460 -5.19 37.31 -44.46
CA ILE A 460 -5.29 37.48 -45.92
C ILE A 460 -6.68 37.05 -46.42
N ASN A 461 -7.24 35.97 -45.88
CA ASN A 461 -8.56 35.48 -46.28
C ASN A 461 -9.69 36.41 -45.78
N ASP A 462 -9.55 36.97 -44.59
CA ASP A 462 -10.52 37.91 -44.03
C ASP A 462 -10.45 39.26 -44.77
N ASP A 463 -9.26 39.76 -45.09
CA ASP A 463 -9.08 40.95 -45.94
C ASP A 463 -9.73 40.75 -47.32
N LYS A 464 -9.60 39.55 -47.91
CA LYS A 464 -10.29 39.20 -49.18
C LYS A 464 -11.81 39.16 -49.01
N LYS A 465 -12.32 38.61 -47.91
CA LYS A 465 -13.78 38.59 -47.64
C LYS A 465 -14.32 39.99 -47.41
N ASP A 466 -13.60 40.83 -46.68
CA ASP A 466 -14.01 42.20 -46.42
C ASP A 466 -13.89 43.04 -47.69
N GLN A 467 -12.87 42.83 -48.53
CA GLN A 467 -12.81 43.43 -49.86
C GLN A 467 -13.98 42.98 -50.73
N ASN A 468 -14.37 41.70 -50.68
CA ASN A 468 -15.54 41.19 -51.39
C ASN A 468 -16.86 41.77 -50.85
N ARG A 469 -16.98 41.95 -49.53
CA ARG A 469 -18.13 42.62 -48.89
C ARG A 469 -18.20 44.09 -49.27
N ILE A 470 -17.06 44.80 -49.29
CA ILE A 470 -16.96 46.19 -49.77
C ILE A 470 -17.36 46.24 -51.24
N ASN A 471 -16.86 45.34 -52.08
CA ASN A 471 -17.24 45.29 -53.50
C ASN A 471 -18.74 45.02 -53.69
N GLN A 472 -19.32 44.10 -52.90
CA GLN A 472 -20.76 43.81 -52.91
C GLN A 472 -21.58 44.98 -52.33
N GLN A 473 -21.07 45.69 -51.34
CA GLN A 473 -21.70 46.88 -50.78
C GLN A 473 -21.62 48.05 -51.75
N ASN A 474 -20.49 48.26 -52.44
CA ASN A 474 -20.34 49.24 -53.51
C ASN A 474 -21.26 48.94 -54.70
N TYR A 475 -21.51 47.66 -54.99
CA TYR A 475 -22.53 47.23 -55.96
C TYR A 475 -23.95 47.57 -55.48
N ARG A 476 -24.28 47.25 -54.21
CA ARG A 476 -25.56 47.62 -53.61
C ARG A 476 -25.76 49.13 -53.51
N GLU A 477 -24.72 49.90 -53.19
CA GLU A 477 -24.75 51.36 -53.11
C GLU A 477 -24.99 51.98 -54.49
N ARG A 478 -24.37 51.43 -55.55
CA ARG A 478 -24.75 51.75 -56.94
C ARG A 478 -26.23 51.43 -57.23
N GLN A 479 -26.74 50.27 -56.79
CA GLN A 479 -28.17 49.95 -56.93
C GLN A 479 -29.09 50.82 -56.05
N ILE A 480 -28.58 51.41 -54.98
CA ILE A 480 -29.33 52.33 -54.12
C ILE A 480 -29.34 53.74 -54.70
N GLU A 481 -28.28 54.16 -55.41
CA GLU A 481 -28.33 55.35 -56.29
C GLU A 481 -29.42 55.19 -57.35
N ASP A 482 -29.69 53.96 -57.81
CA ASP A 482 -30.76 53.67 -58.77
C ASP A 482 -32.19 53.68 -58.13
N ILE A 483 -32.36 53.44 -56.82
CA ILE A 483 -33.69 53.14 -56.20
C ILE A 483 -34.05 53.98 -54.94
N GLY A 484 -33.10 54.60 -54.24
CA GLY A 484 -33.33 55.58 -53.16
C GLY A 484 -32.89 55.16 -51.74
N ILE A 485 -32.24 56.10 -51.03
CA ILE A 485 -31.38 55.91 -49.83
C ILE A 485 -32.13 55.96 -48.47
N ASP A 486 -33.35 56.49 -48.43
CA ASP A 486 -34.02 56.89 -47.17
C ASP A 486 -34.53 55.72 -46.32
N VAL A 487 -34.80 54.57 -46.93
CA VAL A 487 -35.27 53.36 -46.22
C VAL A 487 -34.12 52.65 -45.48
N LEU A 488 -32.89 52.78 -45.96
CA LEU A 488 -31.73 52.06 -45.43
C LEU A 488 -31.04 52.77 -44.27
N ARG A 489 -31.15 54.11 -44.19
CA ARG A 489 -30.48 54.90 -43.15
C ARG A 489 -31.11 54.76 -41.77
N LYS A 490 -32.42 54.44 -41.65
CA LYS A 490 -33.09 54.26 -40.35
C LYS A 490 -32.62 53.03 -39.55
N LYS A 491 -32.08 51.98 -40.20
CA LYS A 491 -31.69 50.72 -39.53
C LYS A 491 -30.25 50.66 -39.03
N LYS A 492 -29.36 51.56 -39.45
CA LYS A 492 -27.91 51.49 -39.14
C LYS A 492 -27.47 52.36 -37.95
N THR A 493 -28.32 53.27 -37.48
CA THR A 493 -27.95 54.27 -36.47
C THR A 493 -27.98 53.74 -35.02
N GLU A 494 -28.63 52.60 -34.76
CA GLU A 494 -28.76 52.02 -33.41
C GLU A 494 -27.63 51.05 -33.01
N GLN A 495 -26.82 50.56 -33.96
CA GLN A 495 -25.92 49.43 -33.72
C GLN A 495 -24.46 49.80 -33.37
N LYS A 496 -24.08 51.09 -33.41
CA LYS A 496 -22.66 51.52 -33.29
C LYS A 496 -22.26 52.16 -31.95
N ARG A 497 -23.10 52.09 -30.90
CA ARG A 497 -22.86 52.83 -29.65
C ARG A 497 -22.46 52.03 -28.41
N LYS A 498 -22.10 50.76 -28.54
CA LYS A 498 -21.45 50.00 -27.46
C LYS A 498 -20.40 49.08 -28.04
N GLU A 499 -19.15 49.34 -27.69
CA GLU A 499 -18.02 48.38 -27.54
C GLU A 499 -16.72 49.10 -27.89
N ARG A 500 -16.12 49.76 -26.89
CA ARG A 500 -14.66 49.98 -26.78
C ARG A 500 -14.31 50.62 -25.44
N SER A 501 -13.79 49.79 -24.53
CA SER A 501 -12.90 50.13 -23.41
C SER A 501 -12.54 48.81 -22.71
N GLY A 502 -11.33 48.43 -22.34
CA GLY A 502 -9.98 48.95 -22.49
C GLY A 502 -9.09 47.81 -21.98
N THR A 503 -8.02 47.46 -22.69
CA THR A 503 -7.17 46.31 -22.35
C THR A 503 -5.90 46.80 -21.67
N ASP A 504 -5.78 46.46 -20.39
CA ASP A 504 -4.55 46.58 -19.63
C ASP A 504 -3.60 45.45 -20.07
N ASN A 505 -2.41 45.84 -20.55
CA ASN A 505 -1.44 44.96 -21.20
C ASN A 505 -0.55 44.26 -20.17
N THR A 506 -1.05 43.24 -19.48
CA THR A 506 -0.20 42.32 -18.72
C THR A 506 -0.88 40.95 -18.53
N ILE A 507 -0.09 39.94 -18.14
CA ILE A 507 -0.58 38.64 -17.64
C ILE A 507 -1.66 38.89 -16.59
N VAL A 508 -2.91 38.61 -16.94
CA VAL A 508 -4.03 38.88 -16.03
C VAL A 508 -3.97 37.90 -14.86
N LYS A 509 -3.76 38.43 -13.65
CA LYS A 509 -3.91 37.65 -12.42
C LYS A 509 -5.41 37.35 -12.25
N ASN A 510 -5.77 36.07 -12.18
CA ASN A 510 -7.13 35.69 -11.81
C ASN A 510 -7.41 36.15 -10.37
N LYS A 511 -8.10 37.30 -10.24
CA LYS A 511 -8.50 37.91 -8.97
C LYS A 511 -9.50 37.06 -8.18
N ASN A 512 -10.15 36.11 -8.84
CA ASN A 512 -11.17 35.22 -8.27
C ASN A 512 -10.58 33.89 -7.77
N LYS A 513 -9.26 33.70 -7.81
CA LYS A 513 -8.63 32.47 -7.34
C LYS A 513 -8.79 32.32 -5.84
N LYS A 514 -9.25 31.14 -5.40
CA LYS A 514 -9.37 30.81 -3.98
C LYS A 514 -8.06 31.04 -3.22
N THR A 515 -8.18 31.57 -2.02
CA THR A 515 -7.03 31.82 -1.14
C THR A 515 -6.41 30.49 -0.68
N PRO A 516 -5.12 30.48 -0.26
CA PRO A 516 -4.50 29.26 0.29
C PRO A 516 -5.29 28.63 1.44
N GLU A 517 -5.99 29.44 2.25
CA GLU A 517 -6.82 29.01 3.37
C GLU A 517 -8.12 28.36 2.92
N GLU A 518 -8.87 28.99 2.02
CA GLU A 518 -10.07 28.41 1.42
C GLU A 518 -9.76 27.05 0.78
N LEU A 519 -8.59 26.93 0.13
CA LEU A 519 -8.14 25.68 -0.46
C LEU A 519 -7.76 24.62 0.57
N ARG A 520 -7.19 25.02 1.71
CA ARG A 520 -6.95 24.09 2.84
C ARG A 520 -8.27 23.56 3.37
N GLU A 521 -9.26 24.44 3.58
CA GLU A 521 -10.55 24.05 4.13
C GLU A 521 -11.37 23.20 3.15
N LEU A 522 -11.42 23.55 1.87
CA LEU A 522 -12.05 22.70 0.84
C LEU A 522 -11.43 21.31 0.76
N ARG A 523 -10.10 21.21 0.86
CA ARG A 523 -9.43 19.90 0.91
C ARG A 523 -9.78 19.12 2.17
N ARG A 524 -9.92 19.79 3.32
CA ARG A 524 -10.35 19.17 4.58
C ARG A 524 -11.77 18.62 4.47
N LEU A 525 -12.72 19.44 4.02
CA LEU A 525 -14.12 19.04 3.81
C LEU A 525 -14.23 17.91 2.79
N LYS A 526 -13.48 17.97 1.69
CA LYS A 526 -13.44 16.90 0.69
C LYS A 526 -12.93 15.59 1.28
N LYS A 527 -11.86 15.62 2.09
CA LYS A 527 -11.37 14.42 2.79
C LYS A 527 -12.42 13.87 3.75
N GLN A 528 -13.10 14.74 4.51
CA GLN A 528 -14.17 14.31 5.43
C GLN A 528 -15.32 13.63 4.69
N ARG A 529 -15.81 14.22 3.60
CA ARG A 529 -16.85 13.61 2.74
C ARG A 529 -16.42 12.27 2.15
N GLN A 530 -15.17 12.16 1.69
CA GLN A 530 -14.64 10.89 1.17
C GLN A 530 -14.59 9.80 2.24
N ARG A 531 -14.18 10.15 3.46
CA ARG A 531 -14.14 9.24 4.61
C ARG A 531 -15.53 8.79 5.03
N GLN A 532 -16.48 9.72 5.08
CA GLN A 532 -17.88 9.43 5.37
C GLN A 532 -18.48 8.49 4.31
N ALA A 533 -18.34 8.84 3.03
CA ALA A 533 -18.82 8.00 1.93
C ALA A 533 -18.20 6.59 1.94
N LEU A 534 -16.94 6.46 2.38
CA LEU A 534 -16.30 5.16 2.53
C LEU A 534 -16.92 4.33 3.66
N ARG A 535 -17.26 4.96 4.80
CA ARG A 535 -17.96 4.30 5.91
C ARG A 535 -19.34 3.86 5.50
N GLU A 536 -20.13 4.76 4.94
CA GLU A 536 -21.49 4.49 4.47
C GLU A 536 -21.50 3.34 3.46
N LYS A 537 -20.62 3.39 2.47
CA LYS A 537 -20.50 2.36 1.44
C LYS A 537 -20.20 0.97 2.00
N TYR A 538 -19.29 0.84 2.96
CA TYR A 538 -18.90 -0.47 3.50
C TYR A 538 -19.74 -0.91 4.71
N GLY A 539 -20.49 0.01 5.33
CA GLY A 539 -21.48 -0.28 6.36
C GLY A 539 -22.82 -0.75 5.81
N ASP A 540 -23.10 -0.49 4.53
CA ASP A 540 -24.29 -0.97 3.83
C ASP A 540 -24.16 -2.48 3.47
N GLU A 541 -24.98 -3.31 4.11
CA GLU A 541 -25.02 -4.76 3.87
C GLU A 541 -25.56 -5.11 2.47
N GLU A 542 -26.55 -4.37 1.98
CA GLU A 542 -27.15 -4.61 0.66
C GLU A 542 -26.11 -4.35 -0.44
N PHE A 543 -25.37 -3.24 -0.32
CA PHE A 543 -24.24 -2.94 -1.20
C PHE A 543 -23.21 -4.08 -1.21
N LYS A 544 -22.83 -4.60 -0.03
CA LYS A 544 -21.81 -5.65 0.07
C LYS A 544 -22.27 -6.96 -0.57
N GLN A 545 -23.52 -7.37 -0.34
CA GLN A 545 -24.09 -8.57 -0.94
C GLN A 545 -24.14 -8.43 -2.46
N LYS A 546 -24.79 -7.38 -2.96
CA LYS A 546 -24.89 -7.12 -4.40
C LYS A 546 -23.53 -7.07 -5.09
N ARG A 547 -22.57 -6.35 -4.49
CA ARG A 547 -21.22 -6.24 -5.06
C ARG A 547 -20.45 -7.57 -5.03
N ALA A 548 -20.71 -8.43 -4.05
CA ALA A 548 -20.08 -9.75 -3.97
C ALA A 548 -20.59 -10.66 -5.09
N THR A 549 -21.90 -10.62 -5.35
CA THR A 549 -22.54 -11.33 -6.47
C THR A 549 -22.01 -10.83 -7.82
N GLU A 550 -22.01 -9.52 -8.07
CA GLU A 550 -21.46 -8.92 -9.31
C GLU A 550 -20.01 -9.35 -9.59
N LEU A 551 -19.17 -9.42 -8.55
CA LEU A 551 -17.77 -9.83 -8.67
C LEU A 551 -17.63 -11.33 -8.96
N ALA A 552 -18.53 -12.16 -8.44
CA ALA A 552 -18.56 -13.59 -8.74
C ALA A 552 -18.98 -13.83 -10.19
N GLU A 553 -20.02 -13.14 -10.67
CA GLU A 553 -20.49 -13.19 -12.05
C GLU A 553 -19.40 -12.73 -13.03
N TYR A 554 -18.77 -11.59 -12.78
CA TYR A 554 -17.67 -11.09 -13.61
C TYR A 554 -16.51 -12.07 -13.72
N ARG A 555 -16.16 -12.73 -12.61
CA ARG A 555 -15.08 -13.72 -12.58
C ARG A 555 -15.47 -15.01 -13.30
N ALA A 556 -16.72 -15.45 -13.16
CA ALA A 556 -17.26 -16.59 -13.90
C ALA A 556 -17.22 -16.31 -15.41
N LYS A 557 -17.62 -15.11 -15.84
CA LYS A 557 -17.56 -14.69 -17.23
C LYS A 557 -16.13 -14.72 -17.79
N ILE A 558 -15.15 -14.13 -17.09
CA ILE A 558 -13.74 -14.19 -17.53
C ILE A 558 -13.24 -15.64 -17.64
N LYS A 559 -13.68 -16.53 -16.74
CA LYS A 559 -13.30 -17.95 -16.79
C LYS A 559 -13.88 -18.60 -18.05
N GLN A 560 -15.15 -18.34 -18.36
CA GLN A 560 -15.80 -18.80 -19.58
C GLN A 560 -15.08 -18.28 -20.83
N ASP A 561 -14.85 -16.96 -20.91
CA ASP A 561 -14.17 -16.33 -22.03
C ASP A 561 -12.75 -16.92 -22.28
N LYS A 562 -12.06 -17.35 -21.22
CA LYS A 562 -10.75 -18.02 -21.33
C LYS A 562 -10.83 -19.49 -21.72
N MET A 563 -11.95 -20.15 -21.43
CA MET A 563 -12.21 -21.52 -21.86
C MET A 563 -12.67 -21.58 -23.31
N ASP A 564 -13.31 -20.52 -23.81
CA ASP A 564 -13.79 -20.43 -25.20
C ASP A 564 -12.68 -20.00 -26.19
N VAL A 565 -11.55 -19.47 -25.70
CA VAL A 565 -10.39 -19.00 -26.49
C VAL A 565 -9.28 -20.07 -26.57
N ASN A 566 -9.36 -21.14 -25.78
CA ASN A 566 -8.48 -22.32 -25.85
C ASN A 566 -9.26 -23.49 -26.44
#